data_AF-C4R3Z0-F1
#
_entry.id   AF-C4R3Z0-F1
#
_cell.length_a   1.000
_cell.length_b   1.000
_cell.length_c   1.000
_cell.angle_alpha   90.00
_cell.angle_beta   90.00
_cell.angle_gamma   90.00
#
_symmetry.space_group_name_H-M   'P 1'
#
loop_
_entity.id
_entity.type
_entity.pdbx_description
1 polymer ?
#
loop_
_entity_poly.entity_id
_entity_poly.type
_entity_poly.pdbx_seq_one_letter_code
_entity_poly.pdbx_strand_id
1 'polypeptide(L)'
;MVWPFTSKKIQTRDEFRIPNDLDELLKQEEPTLSEREFKSNLKHLSELTNHRPIDPNPTLVPKDSTAEEQSEILPSEPKDKIFTVKTALFENGPLLPDSRQDPKPLTQEQLKNARELSQYKRENPLHASVLVNCAELQLAFLNCLTDGKFAERMRGCNVKNNFYQSCLTKQSMIFKFFDYNSMTSIREFEEIKYVADSLFTKYYQCYDDLFEEEKNEKFTKELRAKREEFHSKFGK
;
A
#
# COMPACT_ATOMS: atom_id res chain seq x y z
N MET A 1 -11.77 -1.06 44.03
CA MET A 1 -10.39 -1.58 43.93
C MET A 1 -9.47 -0.41 43.65
N VAL A 2 -8.57 -0.11 44.59
CA VAL A 2 -7.69 1.05 44.61
C VAL A 2 -6.31 0.60 44.12
N TRP A 3 -5.76 1.26 43.11
CA TRP A 3 -4.45 0.95 42.53
C TRP A 3 -3.35 1.73 43.26
N PRO A 4 -2.23 1.11 43.68
CA PRO A 4 -1.11 1.84 44.25
C PRO A 4 -0.14 2.30 43.15
N PHE A 5 0.03 3.62 43.03
CA PHE A 5 1.12 4.22 42.26
C PHE A 5 2.43 4.12 43.06
N THR A 6 3.45 3.50 42.48
CA THR A 6 4.85 3.70 42.91
C THR A 6 5.63 4.36 41.78
N SER A 7 6.02 5.61 42.01
CA SER A 7 6.80 6.44 41.10
C SER A 7 8.30 6.16 41.28
N LYS A 8 8.93 5.45 40.35
CA LYS A 8 10.40 5.41 40.22
C LYS A 8 10.85 6.45 39.21
N LYS A 9 11.72 7.36 39.67
CA LYS A 9 12.40 8.39 38.87
C LYS A 9 13.30 7.71 37.83
N ILE A 10 13.11 8.03 36.55
CA ILE A 10 14.03 7.65 35.48
C ILE A 10 15.12 8.71 35.39
N GLN A 11 16.37 8.28 35.56
CA GLN A 11 17.58 9.06 35.33
C GLN A 11 17.75 9.33 33.84
N THR A 12 17.85 10.60 33.47
CA THR A 12 18.28 11.06 32.14
C THR A 12 19.80 11.18 32.11
N ARG A 13 20.45 10.40 31.25
CA ARG A 13 21.62 10.73 30.40
C ARG A 13 22.43 9.47 30.15
N ASP A 14 22.35 8.97 28.93
CA ASP A 14 23.57 8.61 28.21
C ASP A 14 23.38 8.89 26.72
N GLU A 15 24.42 9.44 26.13
CA GLU A 15 24.47 10.05 24.80
C GLU A 15 24.31 9.02 23.69
N PHE A 16 23.19 9.06 22.96
CA PHE A 16 23.09 8.41 21.66
C PHE A 16 23.90 9.23 20.64
N ARG A 17 25.14 8.82 20.37
CA ARG A 17 25.90 9.32 19.21
C ARG A 17 25.43 8.59 17.96
N ILE A 18 24.74 9.33 17.09
CA ILE A 18 24.37 8.89 15.75
C ILE A 18 25.68 8.74 14.93
N PRO A 19 25.89 7.62 14.21
CA PRO A 19 27.03 7.46 13.30
C PRO A 19 27.02 8.58 12.25
N ASN A 20 28.17 9.22 12.02
CA ASN A 20 28.32 10.38 11.11
C ASN A 20 27.80 10.10 9.69
N ASP A 21 27.80 8.85 9.24
CA ASP A 21 27.33 8.44 7.91
C ASP A 21 25.80 8.59 7.74
N LEU A 22 25.03 8.60 8.84
CA LEU A 22 23.57 8.76 8.79
C LEU A 22 23.15 10.23 8.65
N ASP A 23 23.98 11.14 9.18
CA ASP A 23 23.77 12.58 9.14
C ASP A 23 24.07 13.16 7.74
N GLU A 24 24.91 12.46 6.96
CA GLU A 24 25.23 12.79 5.57
C GLU A 24 24.14 12.30 4.60
N LEU A 25 23.50 11.15 4.90
CA LEU A 25 22.33 10.66 4.16
C LEU A 25 21.06 11.49 4.41
N LEU A 26 20.86 11.98 5.64
CA LEU A 26 19.72 12.86 5.97
C LEU A 26 19.82 14.26 5.37
N LYS A 27 21.02 14.70 4.96
CA LYS A 27 21.24 16.01 4.31
C LYS A 27 21.09 15.98 2.79
N GLN A 28 21.02 14.81 2.16
CA GLN A 28 20.97 14.69 0.70
C GLN A 28 19.56 14.67 0.09
N GLU A 29 18.49 14.58 0.88
CA GLU A 29 17.12 14.59 0.37
C GLU A 29 16.27 15.72 0.97
N GLU A 30 16.65 16.97 0.66
CA GLU A 30 15.64 18.02 0.55
C GLU A 30 15.22 18.12 -0.93
N PRO A 31 14.09 17.51 -1.33
CA PRO A 31 13.54 17.74 -2.66
C PRO A 31 13.12 19.21 -2.75
N THR A 32 13.90 20.00 -3.49
CA THR A 32 13.60 21.38 -3.87
C THR A 32 12.49 21.41 -4.92
N LEU A 33 11.33 20.84 -4.59
CA LEU A 33 10.11 21.07 -5.36
C LEU A 33 9.71 22.53 -5.16
N SER A 34 9.59 23.27 -6.26
CA SER A 34 9.19 24.68 -6.17
C SER A 34 7.77 24.76 -5.58
N GLU A 35 7.49 25.81 -4.79
CA GLU A 35 6.13 26.04 -4.23
C GLU A 35 5.02 26.00 -5.29
N ARG A 36 5.37 26.26 -6.55
CA ARG A 36 4.46 26.21 -7.70
C ARG A 36 4.05 24.78 -8.06
N GLU A 37 4.97 23.82 -7.98
CA GLU A 37 4.71 22.40 -8.24
C GLU A 37 4.00 21.73 -7.06
N PHE A 38 4.33 22.15 -5.84
CA PHE A 38 3.64 21.70 -4.63
C PHE A 38 2.15 22.12 -4.65
N LYS A 39 1.86 23.37 -5.03
CA LYS A 39 0.48 23.86 -5.15
C LYS A 39 -0.29 23.21 -6.29
N SER A 40 0.34 22.92 -7.44
CA SER A 40 -0.35 22.22 -8.52
C SER A 40 -0.70 20.78 -8.14
N ASN A 41 0.17 20.09 -7.41
CA ASN A 41 -0.08 18.72 -6.94
C ASN A 41 -1.19 18.66 -5.89
N LEU A 42 -1.27 19.64 -4.98
CA LEU A 42 -2.38 19.77 -4.03
C LEU A 42 -3.72 20.00 -4.74
N LYS A 43 -3.74 20.86 -5.77
CA LYS A 43 -4.96 21.14 -6.53
C LYS A 43 -5.47 19.88 -7.27
N HIS A 44 -4.56 19.14 -7.87
CA HIS A 44 -4.88 17.89 -8.57
C HIS A 44 -5.40 16.79 -7.63
N LEU A 45 -4.92 16.74 -6.39
CA LEU A 45 -5.43 15.84 -5.34
C LEU A 45 -6.82 16.26 -4.83
N SER A 46 -7.09 17.56 -4.74
CA SER A 46 -8.40 18.09 -4.33
C SER A 46 -9.49 17.87 -5.40
N GLU A 47 -9.11 17.83 -6.68
CA GLU A 47 -10.04 17.55 -7.79
C GLU A 47 -10.42 16.05 -7.84
N LEU A 48 -9.50 15.16 -7.44
CA LEU A 48 -9.76 13.71 -7.34
C LEU A 48 -10.60 13.31 -6.11
N THR A 49 -10.73 14.20 -5.12
CA THR A 49 -11.47 13.91 -3.86
C THR A 49 -12.86 14.53 -3.80
N ASN A 50 -13.27 15.30 -4.82
CA ASN A 50 -14.64 15.84 -4.91
C ASN A 50 -15.58 14.89 -5.66
N HIS A 51 -15.84 13.72 -5.09
CA HIS A 51 -17.12 13.05 -5.29
C HIS A 51 -18.05 13.36 -4.12
N ARG A 52 -19.18 13.99 -4.46
CA ARG A 52 -20.22 14.55 -3.58
C ARG A 52 -20.67 13.62 -2.45
N PRO A 53 -21.08 14.18 -1.29
CA PRO A 53 -21.99 13.51 -0.36
C PRO A 53 -23.37 13.32 -1.01
N ILE A 54 -23.91 12.11 -0.86
CA ILE A 54 -25.31 11.76 -1.13
C ILE A 54 -26.13 12.31 0.04
N ASP A 55 -27.21 13.04 -0.27
CA ASP A 55 -28.32 13.25 0.65
C ASP A 55 -29.66 13.26 -0.14
N PRO A 56 -30.79 12.99 0.52
CA PRO A 56 -31.90 12.22 -0.03
C PRO A 56 -32.97 13.05 -0.79
N ASN A 57 -33.66 12.35 -1.69
CA ASN A 57 -34.85 12.77 -2.45
C ASN A 57 -36.01 13.20 -1.49
N PRO A 58 -37.01 14.03 -1.89
CA PRO A 58 -38.05 13.53 -2.82
C PRO A 58 -38.76 14.57 -3.76
N THR A 59 -39.20 14.02 -4.91
CA THR A 59 -40.50 14.24 -5.61
C THR A 59 -40.70 15.28 -6.75
N LEU A 60 -41.26 14.73 -7.85
CA LEU A 60 -42.29 15.24 -8.78
C LEU A 60 -41.91 15.69 -10.22
N VAL A 61 -42.10 14.71 -11.13
CA VAL A 61 -42.94 14.73 -12.37
C VAL A 61 -42.39 15.40 -13.65
N PRO A 62 -42.68 14.81 -14.84
CA PRO A 62 -41.92 14.96 -16.07
C PRO A 62 -42.61 15.83 -17.14
N LYS A 63 -41.88 16.23 -18.18
CA LYS A 63 -42.48 16.65 -19.46
C LYS A 63 -41.58 16.35 -20.65
N ASP A 64 -42.24 15.76 -21.64
CA ASP A 64 -41.81 15.28 -22.95
C ASP A 64 -41.14 16.31 -23.86
N SER A 65 -40.47 15.76 -24.89
CA SER A 65 -40.59 16.09 -26.34
C SER A 65 -39.21 16.23 -27.00
N THR A 66 -38.78 15.25 -27.81
CA THR A 66 -38.73 15.26 -29.32
C THR A 66 -37.80 16.34 -29.90
N ALA A 67 -37.01 16.17 -30.95
CA ALA A 67 -36.71 15.12 -31.93
C ALA A 67 -35.47 15.61 -32.72
N GLU A 68 -34.78 14.69 -33.42
CA GLU A 68 -34.16 14.85 -34.77
C GLU A 68 -33.13 15.99 -35.00
N GLU A 69 -32.09 15.91 -35.84
CA GLU A 69 -31.76 15.10 -37.01
C GLU A 69 -30.29 15.39 -37.40
N GLN A 70 -29.58 14.39 -37.96
CA GLN A 70 -28.76 14.39 -39.19
C GLN A 70 -27.74 15.55 -39.48
N SER A 71 -26.60 15.39 -40.18
CA SER A 71 -25.88 14.34 -40.91
C SER A 71 -24.62 14.98 -41.56
N GLU A 72 -23.85 14.20 -42.34
CA GLU A 72 -22.74 14.57 -43.27
C GLU A 72 -21.33 14.58 -42.66
N ILE A 73 -20.34 13.70 -42.95
CA ILE A 73 -19.91 12.84 -44.09
C ILE A 73 -19.06 13.55 -45.18
N LEU A 74 -17.74 13.23 -45.14
CA LEU A 74 -16.75 13.04 -46.22
C LEU A 74 -15.77 14.20 -46.64
N PRO A 75 -14.68 13.93 -47.41
CA PRO A 75 -13.28 14.08 -46.98
C PRO A 75 -12.40 14.84 -48.01
N SER A 76 -11.09 14.96 -47.77
CA SER A 76 -10.10 15.10 -48.86
C SER A 76 -8.65 14.93 -48.40
N GLU A 77 -7.96 13.90 -48.88
CA GLU A 77 -6.51 13.91 -49.15
C GLU A 77 -6.23 14.70 -50.44
N PRO A 78 -4.97 15.11 -50.72
CA PRO A 78 -4.17 14.30 -51.65
C PRO A 78 -2.64 14.20 -51.40
N LYS A 79 -2.13 13.02 -51.78
CA LYS A 79 -0.82 12.54 -52.25
C LYS A 79 0.24 13.58 -52.69
N ASP A 80 1.53 13.30 -52.40
CA ASP A 80 2.53 12.83 -53.40
C ASP A 80 4.00 12.70 -52.90
N LYS A 81 4.66 11.63 -53.37
CA LYS A 81 6.10 11.48 -53.78
C LYS A 81 7.23 11.22 -52.75
N ILE A 82 7.50 9.92 -52.59
CA ILE A 82 8.77 9.18 -52.85
C ILE A 82 10.08 10.01 -52.95
N PHE A 83 11.05 9.71 -52.08
CA PHE A 83 12.46 9.69 -52.46
C PHE A 83 13.20 8.52 -51.80
N THR A 84 13.70 7.63 -52.64
CA THR A 84 14.50 6.46 -52.32
C THR A 84 15.96 6.87 -52.25
N VAL A 85 16.64 6.63 -51.13
CA VAL A 85 18.12 6.61 -51.09
C VAL A 85 18.57 5.32 -50.43
N LYS A 86 19.15 4.45 -51.26
CA LYS A 86 19.96 3.31 -50.83
C LYS A 86 21.28 3.84 -50.29
N THR A 87 21.71 3.36 -49.13
CA THR A 87 23.14 3.31 -48.81
C THR A 87 23.42 1.97 -48.15
N ALA A 88 24.37 1.26 -48.75
CA ALA A 88 24.81 -0.07 -48.40
C ALA A 88 25.75 -0.08 -47.19
N LEU A 89 26.16 -1.31 -46.85
CA LEU A 89 27.34 -1.69 -46.06
C LEU A 89 27.17 -1.78 -44.53
N PHE A 90 26.78 -2.97 -44.05
CA PHE A 90 27.50 -3.66 -42.97
C PHE A 90 27.35 -5.18 -43.19
N GLU A 91 28.43 -5.78 -43.68
CA GLU A 91 28.60 -7.21 -43.88
C GLU A 91 29.47 -7.72 -42.71
N ASN A 92 29.10 -8.88 -42.16
CA ASN A 92 29.89 -9.74 -41.26
C ASN A 92 29.96 -9.37 -39.76
N GLY A 93 28.85 -9.61 -39.05
CA GLY A 93 28.88 -9.97 -37.62
C GLY A 93 28.40 -11.42 -37.45
N PRO A 94 29.02 -12.25 -36.59
CA PRO A 94 28.56 -13.62 -36.38
C PRO A 94 27.12 -13.61 -35.86
N LEU A 95 26.22 -14.22 -36.62
CA LEU A 95 24.84 -14.46 -36.25
C LEU A 95 24.82 -15.31 -34.98
N LEU A 96 24.51 -14.69 -33.84
CA LEU A 96 24.09 -15.40 -32.65
C LEU A 96 22.88 -16.27 -33.05
N PRO A 97 22.82 -17.55 -32.65
CA PRO A 97 21.66 -18.38 -32.93
C PRO A 97 20.43 -17.71 -32.33
N ASP A 98 19.53 -17.32 -33.23
CA ASP A 98 18.24 -16.72 -32.94
C ASP A 98 17.40 -17.78 -32.22
N SER A 99 17.56 -17.87 -30.90
CA SER A 99 16.74 -18.70 -30.02
C SER A 99 15.36 -18.04 -29.88
N ARG A 100 14.64 -17.93 -31.00
CA ARG A 100 13.21 -17.64 -31.02
C ARG A 100 12.50 -18.87 -30.53
N GLN A 101 12.43 -19.00 -29.21
CA GLN A 101 11.37 -19.81 -28.62
C GLN A 101 10.07 -19.08 -28.94
N ASP A 102 9.28 -19.65 -29.85
CA ASP A 102 7.93 -19.17 -30.12
C ASP A 102 7.18 -19.07 -28.78
N PRO A 103 6.72 -17.86 -28.36
CA PRO A 103 6.03 -17.72 -27.10
C PRO A 103 4.75 -18.53 -27.16
N LYS A 104 4.70 -19.61 -26.38
CA LYS A 104 3.52 -20.47 -26.26
C LYS A 104 2.32 -19.57 -25.91
N PRO A 105 1.25 -19.55 -26.73
CA PRO A 105 0.12 -18.67 -26.46
C PRO A 105 -0.49 -19.04 -25.11
N LEU A 106 -0.64 -18.04 -24.23
CA LEU A 106 -1.32 -18.22 -22.95
C LEU A 106 -2.77 -18.68 -23.19
N THR A 107 -3.23 -19.61 -22.37
CA THR A 107 -4.64 -20.01 -22.42
C THR A 107 -5.54 -18.86 -21.95
N GLN A 108 -6.81 -18.86 -22.37
CA GLN A 108 -7.79 -17.86 -21.94
C GLN A 108 -7.91 -17.80 -20.39
N GLU A 109 -7.79 -18.95 -19.72
CA GLU A 109 -7.78 -19.04 -18.26
C GLU A 109 -6.55 -18.39 -17.64
N GLN A 110 -5.36 -18.61 -18.21
CA GLN A 110 -4.13 -17.97 -17.74
C GLN A 110 -4.19 -16.46 -17.88
N LEU A 111 -4.77 -15.95 -18.98
CA LEU A 111 -5.00 -14.52 -19.16
C LEU A 111 -6.00 -13.95 -18.14
N LYS A 112 -7.08 -14.68 -17.86
CA LYS A 112 -8.06 -14.28 -16.84
C LYS A 112 -7.41 -14.21 -15.46
N ASN A 113 -6.69 -15.26 -15.05
CA ASN A 113 -6.00 -15.31 -13.76
C ASN A 113 -4.94 -14.21 -13.62
N ALA A 114 -4.19 -13.91 -14.69
CA ALA A 114 -3.21 -12.83 -14.68
C ALA A 114 -3.86 -11.45 -14.52
N ARG A 115 -5.02 -11.22 -15.15
CA ARG A 115 -5.81 -9.99 -14.97
C ARG A 115 -6.34 -9.85 -13.55
N GLU A 116 -6.93 -10.92 -13.02
CA GLU A 116 -7.46 -10.94 -11.65
C GLU A 116 -6.34 -10.68 -10.63
N LEU A 117 -5.19 -11.33 -10.77
CA LEU A 117 -4.03 -11.09 -9.92
C LEU A 117 -3.53 -9.64 -10.03
N SER A 118 -3.44 -9.10 -11.24
CA SER A 118 -3.00 -7.72 -11.48
C SER A 118 -3.97 -6.69 -10.89
N GLN A 119 -5.27 -6.94 -11.00
CA GLN A 119 -6.29 -6.13 -10.34
C GLN A 119 -6.16 -6.22 -8.82
N TYR A 120 -6.06 -7.44 -8.28
CA TYR A 120 -5.91 -7.67 -6.86
C TYR A 120 -4.69 -6.94 -6.27
N LYS A 121 -3.53 -7.00 -6.94
CA LYS A 121 -2.31 -6.28 -6.51
C LYS A 121 -2.50 -4.76 -6.44
N ARG A 122 -3.32 -4.19 -7.34
CA ARG A 122 -3.63 -2.75 -7.36
C ARG A 122 -4.58 -2.34 -6.25
N GLU A 123 -5.54 -3.21 -5.92
CA GLU A 123 -6.52 -2.98 -4.86
C GLU A 123 -5.96 -3.26 -3.47
N ASN A 124 -4.98 -4.16 -3.36
CA ASN A 124 -4.38 -4.61 -2.11
C ASN A 124 -2.85 -4.34 -2.08
N PRO A 125 -2.40 -3.09 -2.28
CA PRO A 125 -0.99 -2.76 -2.05
C PRO A 125 -0.64 -2.99 -0.58
N LEU A 126 0.64 -3.19 -0.28
CA LEU A 126 1.12 -3.49 1.08
C LEU A 126 0.53 -2.53 2.13
N HIS A 127 0.54 -1.23 1.86
CA HIS A 127 0.00 -0.24 2.79
C HIS A 127 -1.49 -0.42 3.07
N ALA A 128 -2.30 -0.70 2.04
CA ALA A 128 -3.73 -0.95 2.24
C ALA A 128 -3.97 -2.22 3.06
N SER A 129 -3.22 -3.30 2.80
CA SER A 129 -3.32 -4.54 3.56
C SER A 129 -2.93 -4.35 5.04
N VAL A 130 -1.91 -3.54 5.31
CA VAL A 130 -1.54 -3.13 6.68
C VAL A 130 -2.68 -2.38 7.37
N LEU A 131 -3.30 -1.41 6.67
CA LEU A 131 -4.42 -0.65 7.24
C LEU A 131 -5.62 -1.55 7.56
N VAL A 132 -5.94 -2.50 6.69
CA VAL A 132 -7.03 -3.46 6.91
C VAL A 132 -6.78 -4.28 8.18
N ASN A 133 -5.58 -4.82 8.38
CA ASN A 133 -5.26 -5.59 9.58
C ASN A 133 -5.29 -4.74 10.87
N CYS A 134 -5.03 -3.43 10.79
CA CYS A 134 -5.05 -2.54 11.95
C CYS A 134 -6.36 -1.76 12.12
N ALA A 135 -7.41 -2.08 11.34
CA ALA A 135 -8.65 -1.30 11.29
C ALA A 135 -9.38 -1.26 12.64
N GLU A 136 -9.36 -2.34 13.42
CA GLU A 136 -9.99 -2.38 14.74
C GLU A 136 -9.33 -1.41 15.73
N LEU A 137 -7.99 -1.32 15.70
CA LEU A 137 -7.24 -0.37 16.54
C LEU A 137 -7.42 1.06 16.07
N GLN A 138 -7.50 1.28 14.75
CA GLN A 138 -7.86 2.57 14.18
C GLN A 138 -9.23 3.02 14.70
N LEU A 139 -10.23 2.14 14.66
CA LEU A 139 -11.57 2.41 15.16
C LEU A 139 -11.55 2.70 16.67
N ALA A 140 -10.81 1.93 17.46
CA ALA A 140 -10.67 2.16 18.89
C ALA A 140 -10.02 3.53 19.21
N PHE A 141 -9.04 3.95 18.41
CA PHE A 141 -8.45 5.28 18.51
C PHE A 141 -9.46 6.38 18.18
N LEU A 142 -10.18 6.26 17.06
CA LEU A 142 -11.20 7.23 16.64
C LEU A 142 -12.33 7.34 17.68
N ASN A 143 -12.84 6.22 18.18
CA ASN A 143 -13.87 6.17 19.22
C ASN A 143 -13.40 6.84 20.52
N CYS A 144 -12.11 6.81 20.82
CA CYS A 144 -11.58 7.54 21.95
C CYS A 144 -11.62 9.06 21.72
N LEU A 145 -11.32 9.53 20.50
CA LEU A 145 -11.36 10.95 20.17
C LEU A 145 -12.79 11.51 20.19
N THR A 146 -13.79 10.72 19.80
CA THR A 146 -15.20 11.13 19.76
C THR A 146 -15.87 10.97 21.12
N ASP A 147 -15.85 9.77 21.67
CA ASP A 147 -16.72 9.33 22.78
C ASP A 147 -15.93 8.93 24.04
N GLY A 148 -14.60 9.03 23.98
CA GLY A 148 -13.74 8.72 25.12
C GLY A 148 -13.87 9.70 26.29
N LYS A 149 -13.29 9.31 27.43
CA LYS A 149 -13.23 10.16 28.62
C LYS A 149 -12.55 11.49 28.30
N PHE A 150 -13.08 12.60 28.83
CA PHE A 150 -12.54 13.94 28.58
C PHE A 150 -11.02 14.05 28.81
N ALA A 151 -10.51 13.48 29.90
CA ALA A 151 -9.09 13.49 30.21
C ALA A 151 -8.22 12.69 29.22
N GLU A 152 -8.75 11.63 28.60
CA GLU A 152 -8.04 10.88 27.55
C GLU A 152 -8.05 11.65 26.23
N ARG A 153 -9.20 12.24 25.88
CA ARG A 153 -9.38 13.10 24.70
C ARG A 153 -8.46 14.31 24.70
N MET A 154 -8.38 15.02 25.84
CA MET A 154 -7.47 16.16 26.00
C MET A 154 -5.99 15.78 25.88
N ARG A 155 -5.65 14.51 26.10
CA ARG A 155 -4.31 13.95 25.87
C ARG A 155 -4.16 13.31 24.48
N GLY A 156 -5.10 13.53 23.56
CA GLY A 156 -5.04 13.00 22.21
C GLY A 156 -5.15 11.48 22.11
N CYS A 157 -5.68 10.81 23.15
CA CYS A 157 -5.79 9.35 23.18
C CYS A 157 -4.46 8.60 22.91
N ASN A 158 -3.34 9.17 23.39
CA ASN A 158 -1.97 8.73 23.09
C ASN A 158 -1.74 7.21 23.18
N VAL A 159 -2.27 6.54 24.20
CA VAL A 159 -2.08 5.08 24.35
C VAL A 159 -2.69 4.32 23.16
N LYS A 160 -3.92 4.66 22.76
CA LYS A 160 -4.60 4.01 21.63
C LYS A 160 -3.96 4.39 20.30
N ASN A 161 -3.56 5.65 20.14
CA ASN A 161 -2.82 6.10 18.95
C ASN A 161 -1.49 5.35 18.82
N ASN A 162 -0.68 5.30 19.89
CA ASN A 162 0.60 4.62 19.88
C ASN A 162 0.44 3.12 19.60
N PHE A 163 -0.60 2.49 20.16
CA PHE A 163 -0.86 1.08 19.87
C PHE A 163 -1.24 0.85 18.41
N TYR A 164 -2.08 1.70 17.83
CA TYR A 164 -2.38 1.69 16.41
C TYR A 164 -1.12 1.88 15.54
N GLN A 165 -0.26 2.85 15.86
CA GLN A 165 1.01 3.07 15.13
C GLN A 165 1.96 1.87 15.24
N SER A 166 2.02 1.23 16.42
CA SER A 166 2.80 0.00 16.61
C SER A 166 2.24 -1.16 15.80
N CYS A 167 0.92 -1.29 15.66
CA CYS A 167 0.30 -2.25 14.75
C CYS A 167 0.74 -2.00 13.31
N LEU A 168 0.64 -0.77 12.81
CA LEU A 168 1.07 -0.44 11.43
C LEU A 168 2.53 -0.81 11.19
N THR A 169 3.39 -0.53 12.16
CA THR A 169 4.83 -0.83 12.09
C THR A 169 5.09 -2.34 12.07
N LYS A 170 4.46 -3.10 12.98
CA LYS A 170 4.63 -4.55 13.07
C LYS A 170 4.04 -5.26 11.86
N GLN A 171 2.84 -4.92 11.43
CA GLN A 171 2.21 -5.45 10.22
C GLN A 171 3.09 -5.18 8.99
N SER A 172 3.56 -3.94 8.80
CA SER A 172 4.48 -3.61 7.70
C SER A 172 5.76 -4.44 7.71
N MET A 173 6.32 -4.69 8.89
CA MET A 173 7.50 -5.54 9.05
C MET A 173 7.20 -6.99 8.68
N ILE A 174 6.06 -7.54 9.11
CA ILE A 174 5.63 -8.89 8.73
C ILE A 174 5.47 -8.99 7.21
N PHE A 175 4.70 -8.10 6.57
CA PHE A 175 4.51 -8.15 5.12
C PHE A 175 5.82 -8.06 4.33
N LYS A 176 6.77 -7.22 4.77
CA LYS A 176 8.11 -7.15 4.18
C LYS A 176 8.90 -8.44 4.41
N PHE A 177 8.81 -9.03 5.61
CA PHE A 177 9.47 -10.29 5.94
C PHE A 177 9.00 -11.47 5.08
N PHE A 178 7.77 -11.45 4.58
CA PHE A 178 7.23 -12.45 3.65
C PHE A 178 7.34 -12.05 2.16
N ASP A 179 8.09 -11.00 1.85
CA ASP A 179 8.30 -10.51 0.48
C ASP A 179 6.98 -10.24 -0.27
N TYR A 180 5.99 -9.62 0.39
CA TYR A 180 4.62 -9.42 -0.11
C TYR A 180 4.52 -8.95 -1.57
N ASN A 181 5.36 -8.01 -1.99
CA ASN A 181 5.35 -7.48 -3.36
C ASN A 181 5.75 -8.51 -4.43
N SER A 182 6.50 -9.55 -4.04
CA SER A 182 6.95 -10.64 -4.91
C SER A 182 5.89 -11.74 -5.12
N MET A 183 4.73 -11.65 -4.46
CA MET A 183 3.74 -12.71 -4.49
C MET A 183 3.14 -12.93 -5.89
N THR A 184 2.84 -14.18 -6.20
CA THR A 184 2.44 -14.62 -7.56
C THR A 184 1.01 -15.15 -7.63
N SER A 185 0.32 -15.29 -6.50
CA SER A 185 -1.08 -15.73 -6.46
C SER A 185 -1.88 -14.97 -5.41
N ILE A 186 -3.20 -14.83 -5.64
CA ILE A 186 -4.12 -14.21 -4.66
C ILE A 186 -4.12 -15.00 -3.34
N ARG A 187 -3.93 -16.33 -3.41
CA ARG A 187 -3.84 -17.18 -2.22
C ARG A 187 -2.65 -16.83 -1.34
N GLU A 188 -1.49 -16.51 -1.92
CA GLU A 188 -0.32 -16.04 -1.16
C GLU A 188 -0.64 -14.75 -0.39
N PHE A 189 -1.31 -13.81 -1.08
CA PHE A 189 -1.69 -12.53 -0.49
C PHE A 189 -2.63 -12.68 0.71
N GLU A 190 -3.72 -13.45 0.54
CA GLU A 190 -4.70 -13.65 1.62
C GLU A 190 -4.12 -14.44 2.80
N GLU A 191 -3.26 -15.43 2.54
CA GLU A 191 -2.62 -16.19 3.61
C GLU A 191 -1.76 -15.28 4.50
N ILE A 192 -0.96 -14.38 3.90
CA ILE A 192 -0.10 -13.49 4.70
C ILE A 192 -0.90 -12.42 5.43
N LYS A 193 -2.00 -11.92 4.85
CA LYS A 193 -2.91 -11.03 5.58
C LYS A 193 -3.41 -11.71 6.86
N TYR A 194 -3.85 -12.97 6.75
CA TYR A 194 -4.31 -13.76 7.90
C TYR A 194 -3.19 -14.06 8.90
N VAL A 195 -2.02 -14.53 8.44
CA VAL A 195 -0.88 -14.83 9.33
C VAL A 195 -0.43 -13.60 10.10
N ALA A 196 -0.34 -12.45 9.41
CA ALA A 196 0.12 -11.21 10.03
C ALA A 196 -0.87 -10.70 11.08
N ASP A 197 -2.17 -10.74 10.80
CA ASP A 197 -3.21 -10.39 11.76
C ASP A 197 -3.23 -11.36 12.96
N SER A 198 -3.26 -12.67 12.69
CA SER A 198 -3.29 -13.72 13.69
C SER A 198 -2.10 -13.64 14.66
N LEU A 199 -0.88 -13.45 14.14
CA LEU A 199 0.31 -13.31 14.99
C LEU A 199 0.24 -12.04 15.84
N PHE A 200 -0.19 -10.92 15.28
CA PHE A 200 -0.28 -9.68 16.03
C PHE A 200 -1.29 -9.80 17.17
N THR A 201 -2.51 -10.23 16.87
CA THR A 201 -3.60 -10.37 17.85
C THR A 201 -3.30 -11.43 18.92
N LYS A 202 -2.55 -12.49 18.58
CA LYS A 202 -2.13 -13.51 19.54
C LYS A 202 -1.19 -12.96 20.60
N TYR A 203 -0.24 -12.10 20.21
CA TYR A 203 0.83 -11.65 21.09
C TYR A 203 0.61 -10.24 21.67
N TYR A 204 -0.16 -9.39 21.00
CA TYR A 204 -0.34 -8.00 21.38
C TYR A 204 -1.82 -7.67 21.46
N GLN A 205 -2.41 -7.86 22.65
CA GLN A 205 -3.81 -7.55 22.95
C GLN A 205 -3.96 -6.12 23.48
N CYS A 206 -2.91 -5.59 24.11
CA CYS A 206 -2.85 -4.24 24.63
C CYS A 206 -1.50 -3.58 24.36
N TYR A 207 -1.41 -2.27 24.62
CA TYR A 207 -0.20 -1.50 24.38
C TYR A 207 0.99 -1.97 25.23
N ASP A 208 0.75 -2.43 26.46
CA ASP A 208 1.81 -2.85 27.37
C ASP A 208 2.49 -4.14 26.90
N ASP A 209 1.77 -5.01 26.18
CA ASP A 209 2.29 -6.27 25.63
C ASP A 209 3.47 -6.05 24.67
N LEU A 210 3.54 -4.88 24.03
CA LEU A 210 4.62 -4.53 23.10
C LEU A 210 5.98 -4.44 23.79
N PHE A 211 6.00 -4.19 25.10
CA PHE A 211 7.22 -4.03 25.89
C PHE A 211 7.62 -5.32 26.62
N GLU A 212 6.80 -6.37 26.56
CA GLU A 212 7.13 -7.66 27.14
C GLU A 212 8.14 -8.41 26.25
N GLU A 213 9.38 -8.54 26.73
CA GLU A 213 10.46 -9.22 26.01
C GLU A 213 10.10 -10.66 25.65
N GLU A 214 9.51 -11.41 26.60
CA GLU A 214 9.11 -12.80 26.38
C GLU A 214 8.09 -12.95 25.24
N LYS A 215 7.11 -12.04 25.15
CA LYS A 215 6.13 -12.04 24.05
C LYS A 215 6.81 -11.72 22.72
N ASN A 216 7.73 -10.75 22.70
CA ASN A 216 8.48 -10.38 21.51
C ASN A 216 9.39 -11.51 20.99
N GLU A 217 10.03 -12.26 21.87
CA GLU A 217 10.83 -13.44 21.51
C GLU A 217 9.95 -14.55 20.92
N LYS A 218 8.84 -14.87 21.58
CA LYS A 218 7.87 -15.86 21.10
C LYS A 218 7.27 -15.47 19.75
N PHE A 219 6.85 -14.21 19.60
CA PHE A 219 6.38 -13.64 18.34
C PHE A 219 7.42 -13.83 17.23
N THR A 220 8.68 -13.47 17.46
CA THR A 220 9.73 -13.57 16.45
C THR A 220 10.01 -15.02 16.06
N LYS A 221 9.99 -15.94 17.02
CA LYS A 221 10.16 -17.37 16.77
C LYS A 221 9.02 -17.94 15.93
N GLU A 222 7.77 -17.62 16.28
CA GLU A 222 6.60 -18.10 15.53
C GLU A 222 6.51 -17.46 14.15
N LEU A 223 6.88 -16.18 14.01
CA LEU A 223 6.97 -15.49 12.72
C LEU A 223 7.92 -16.20 11.75
N ARG A 224 9.11 -16.62 12.22
CA ARG A 224 10.06 -17.39 11.42
C ARG A 224 9.50 -18.74 11.01
N ALA A 225 8.91 -19.47 11.95
CA ALA A 225 8.28 -20.76 11.66
C ALA A 225 7.16 -20.64 10.63
N LYS A 226 6.31 -19.59 10.74
CA LYS A 226 5.24 -19.30 9.78
C LYS A 226 5.78 -18.94 8.40
N ARG A 227 6.93 -18.26 8.31
CA ARG A 227 7.60 -18.02 7.03
C ARG A 227 8.09 -19.31 6.39
N GLU A 228 8.73 -20.19 7.14
CA GLU A 228 9.18 -21.48 6.63
C GLU A 228 8.00 -22.35 6.14
N GLU A 229 6.89 -22.37 6.89
CA GLU A 229 5.65 -23.04 6.49
C GLU A 229 5.08 -22.44 5.19
N PHE A 230 5.04 -21.12 5.09
CA PHE A 230 4.56 -20.41 3.90
C PHE A 230 5.42 -20.73 2.67
N HIS A 231 6.75 -20.63 2.79
CA HIS A 231 7.67 -20.93 1.69
C HIS A 231 7.54 -22.40 1.25
N SER A 232 7.42 -23.32 2.20
CA SER A 232 7.18 -24.74 1.91
C SER A 232 5.85 -24.97 1.19
N LYS A 233 4.78 -24.26 1.59
CA LYS A 233 3.44 -24.37 1.01
C LYS A 233 3.34 -23.83 -0.42
N PHE A 234 4.06 -22.75 -0.72
CA PHE A 234 4.00 -22.07 -2.01
C PHE A 234 5.22 -22.32 -2.92
N GLY A 235 6.18 -23.13 -2.49
CA GLY A 235 7.34 -23.51 -3.28
C GLY A 235 8.34 -22.36 -3.50
N LYS A 236 8.58 -21.57 -2.45
CA LYS A 236 9.55 -20.46 -2.44
C LYS A 236 10.82 -20.79 -1.68
#